data_AF-U6RT72-F1
#
_entry.id   AF-U6RT72-F1
#
_cell.length_a   1.000
_cell.length_b   1.000
_cell.length_c   1.000
_cell.angle_alpha   90.00
_cell.angle_beta   90.00
_cell.angle_gamma   90.00
#
_symmetry.space_group_name_H-M   'P 1'
#
loop_
_entity.id
_entity.type
_entity.pdbx_description
1 polymer ?
#
loop_
_entity_poly.entity_id
_entity_poly.type
_entity_poly.pdbx_seq_one_letter_code
_entity_poly.pdbx_strand_id
1 'polypeptide(L)'
;METNFITRVNNVDIVATNNAEKLVPIKPICEALGIDAKVQRSKIQDDPDLCSVGVLSTSTGADGKQYEMYCLPIQFVFGWLFTVNPKNVKEEVQETVRQYRMECYRALYEYFTEPQTFLKQKQVLMEKKVNEYQSRQRDFKDAQKLMNEAKAELNQVMKFTIEDWRANNRQLSLFTDDE
;
A
#
# COMPACT_ATOMS: atom_id res chain seq x y z
N MET A 1 -16.70 -22.60 25.63
CA MET A 1 -16.36 -21.44 24.78
C MET A 1 -16.20 -21.94 23.36
N GLU A 2 -16.84 -21.28 22.40
CA GLU A 2 -16.69 -21.60 20.98
C GLU A 2 -15.28 -21.23 20.51
N THR A 3 -14.72 -22.04 19.62
CA THR A 3 -13.40 -21.83 19.00
C THR A 3 -13.61 -21.54 17.52
N ASN A 4 -12.94 -20.53 16.99
CA ASN A 4 -13.09 -20.12 15.59
C ASN A 4 -11.80 -20.37 14.80
N PHE A 5 -11.93 -20.99 13.63
CA PHE A 5 -10.86 -21.07 12.64
C PHE A 5 -10.54 -19.66 12.15
N ILE A 6 -9.29 -19.24 12.27
CA ILE A 6 -8.87 -17.93 11.78
C ILE A 6 -8.21 -18.07 10.41
N THR A 7 -7.19 -18.93 10.34
CA THR A 7 -6.41 -19.13 9.14
C THR A 7 -5.59 -20.41 9.27
N ARG A 8 -5.01 -20.85 8.17
CA ARG A 8 -4.02 -21.94 8.14
C ARG A 8 -2.66 -21.36 7.84
N VAL A 9 -1.68 -21.61 8.71
CA VAL A 9 -0.27 -21.25 8.51
C VAL A 9 0.55 -22.53 8.59
N ASN A 10 1.32 -22.86 7.56
CA ASN A 10 2.15 -24.06 7.50
C ASN A 10 1.40 -25.38 7.71
N ASN A 11 0.22 -25.55 7.09
CA ASN A 11 -0.70 -26.68 7.34
C ASN A 11 -1.19 -26.80 8.79
N VAL A 12 -0.93 -25.80 9.63
CA VAL A 12 -1.46 -25.71 10.99
C VAL A 12 -2.68 -24.82 10.99
N ASP A 13 -3.80 -25.34 11.46
CA ASP A 13 -5.00 -24.54 11.69
C ASP A 13 -4.77 -23.65 12.92
N ILE A 14 -4.69 -22.35 12.69
CA ILE A 14 -4.68 -21.36 13.76
C ILE A 14 -6.14 -21.17 14.16
N VAL A 15 -6.47 -21.78 15.29
CA VAL A 15 -7.77 -21.67 15.94
C VAL A 15 -7.58 -20.79 17.16
N ALA A 16 -8.43 -19.77 17.31
CA ALA A 16 -8.47 -18.96 18.51
C ALA A 16 -9.75 -19.17 19.29
N THR A 17 -9.67 -18.85 20.58
CA THR A 17 -10.86 -18.68 21.41
C THR A 17 -11.65 -17.43 20.98
N ASN A 18 -12.98 -17.47 21.13
CA ASN A 18 -13.87 -16.37 20.73
C ASN A 18 -13.83 -15.14 21.67
N ASN A 19 -12.71 -14.92 22.37
CA ASN A 19 -12.51 -13.79 23.26
C ASN A 19 -11.95 -12.57 22.50
N ALA A 20 -12.05 -11.38 23.10
CA ALA A 20 -11.61 -10.13 22.47
C ALA A 20 -10.13 -10.14 22.05
N GLU A 21 -9.29 -10.90 22.76
CA GLU A 21 -7.84 -10.99 22.52
C GLU A 21 -7.44 -12.06 21.49
N LYS A 22 -8.39 -12.89 21.03
CA LYS A 22 -8.17 -14.03 20.11
C LYS A 22 -6.92 -14.83 20.49
N LEU A 23 -6.96 -15.44 21.66
CA LEU A 23 -5.85 -16.24 22.18
C LEU A 23 -5.68 -17.54 21.39
N VAL A 24 -4.43 -17.82 21.03
CA VAL A 24 -4.02 -19.00 20.26
C VAL A 24 -3.14 -19.90 21.14
N PRO A 25 -3.50 -21.18 21.36
CA PRO A 25 -2.67 -22.11 22.11
C PRO A 25 -1.43 -22.48 21.31
N ILE A 26 -0.25 -22.42 21.93
CA ILE A 26 1.01 -22.72 21.22
C ILE A 26 1.24 -24.22 21.02
N LYS A 27 0.65 -25.06 21.90
CA LYS A 27 0.92 -26.51 21.92
C LYS A 27 0.49 -27.21 20.62
N PRO A 28 -0.74 -27.02 20.09
CA PRO A 28 -1.13 -27.61 18.81
C PRO A 28 -0.22 -27.20 17.65
N ILE A 29 0.27 -25.96 17.67
CA ILE A 29 1.18 -25.46 16.65
C ILE A 29 2.55 -26.13 16.75
N CYS A 30 3.06 -26.27 17.98
CA CYS A 30 4.32 -26.98 18.23
C CYS A 30 4.24 -28.45 17.79
N GLU A 31 3.13 -29.14 18.06
CA GLU A 31 2.89 -30.52 17.64
C GLU A 31 2.88 -30.68 16.12
N ALA A 32 2.22 -29.75 15.41
CA ALA A 32 2.18 -29.75 13.96
C ALA A 32 3.55 -29.45 13.32
N LEU A 33 4.36 -28.59 13.93
CA LEU A 33 5.74 -28.33 13.49
C LEU A 33 6.74 -29.41 13.96
N GLY A 34 6.36 -30.25 14.91
CA GLY A 34 7.24 -31.23 15.54
C GLY A 34 8.33 -30.63 16.41
N ILE A 35 8.03 -29.54 17.11
CA ILE A 35 8.92 -28.88 18.07
C ILE A 35 8.39 -29.03 19.49
N ASP A 36 9.29 -28.98 20.47
CA ASP A 36 8.90 -29.12 21.88
C ASP A 36 8.20 -27.86 22.40
N ALA A 37 6.93 -28.01 22.80
CA ALA A 37 6.10 -26.90 23.29
C ALA A 37 6.62 -26.30 24.61
N LYS A 38 7.27 -27.08 25.48
CA LYS A 38 7.85 -26.60 26.74
C LYS A 38 9.08 -25.74 26.47
N VAL A 39 9.93 -26.15 25.52
CA VAL A 39 11.08 -25.36 25.07
C VAL A 39 10.62 -24.04 24.44
N GLN A 40 9.58 -24.08 23.59
CA GLN A 40 9.03 -22.85 23.00
C GLN A 40 8.41 -21.94 24.05
N ARG A 41 7.69 -22.50 25.03
CA ARG A 41 7.17 -21.72 26.17
C ARG A 41 8.29 -21.02 26.94
N SER A 42 9.39 -21.72 27.24
CA SER A 42 10.55 -21.10 27.92
C SER A 42 11.07 -19.93 27.12
N LYS A 43 11.29 -20.10 25.80
CA LYS A 43 11.75 -19.02 24.93
C LYS A 43 10.82 -17.82 24.93
N ILE A 44 9.51 -18.05 24.93
CA ILE A 44 8.52 -16.97 25.02
C ILE A 44 8.58 -16.27 26.37
N GLN A 45 8.83 -17.00 27.47
CA GLN A 45 8.95 -16.42 28.81
C GLN A 45 10.27 -15.69 29.02
N ASP A 46 11.33 -16.09 28.32
CA ASP A 46 12.64 -15.45 28.34
C ASP A 46 12.71 -14.22 27.42
N ASP A 47 11.74 -14.07 26.50
CA ASP A 47 11.63 -12.95 25.57
C ASP A 47 11.03 -11.71 26.28
N PRO A 48 11.70 -10.56 26.26
CA PRO A 48 11.30 -9.38 27.03
C PRO A 48 9.95 -8.79 26.58
N ASP A 49 9.57 -9.00 25.33
CA ASP A 49 8.32 -8.49 24.77
C ASP A 49 7.19 -9.52 24.95
N LEU A 50 7.46 -10.78 24.58
CA LEU A 50 6.44 -11.83 24.57
C LEU A 50 6.08 -12.36 25.96
N CYS A 51 6.97 -12.26 26.95
CA CYS A 51 6.70 -12.74 28.31
C CYS A 51 5.52 -12.02 28.97
N SER A 52 5.29 -10.75 28.60
CA SER A 52 4.24 -9.90 29.17
C SER A 52 2.84 -10.22 28.64
N VAL A 53 2.75 -10.89 27.48
CA VAL A 53 1.49 -11.15 26.76
C VAL A 53 1.09 -12.62 26.73
N GLY A 54 2.00 -13.52 27.11
CA GLY A 54 1.70 -14.94 27.21
C GLY A 54 0.88 -15.28 28.47
N VAL A 55 -0.23 -15.99 28.28
CA VAL A 55 -1.18 -16.30 29.36
C VAL A 55 -1.56 -17.78 29.37
N LEU A 56 -1.92 -18.30 30.54
CA LEU A 56 -2.63 -19.58 30.64
C LEU A 56 -4.12 -19.33 30.39
N SER A 57 -4.70 -20.06 29.45
CA SER A 57 -6.12 -19.98 29.12
C SER A 57 -6.68 -21.37 28.83
N THR A 58 -7.93 -21.60 29.23
CA THR A 58 -8.67 -22.78 28.83
C THR A 58 -8.85 -22.81 27.31
N SER A 59 -8.40 -23.88 26.67
CA SER A 59 -8.45 -24.10 25.23
C SER A 59 -8.92 -25.52 24.93
N THR A 60 -9.64 -25.70 23.82
CA THR A 60 -10.10 -27.02 23.38
C THR A 60 -8.95 -27.77 22.69
N GLY A 61 -8.60 -28.94 23.19
CA GLY A 61 -7.64 -29.85 22.57
C GLY A 61 -8.23 -30.57 21.36
N ALA A 62 -7.38 -31.29 20.61
CA ALA A 62 -7.79 -32.03 19.42
C ALA A 62 -8.82 -33.15 19.70
N ASP A 63 -8.93 -33.61 20.94
CA ASP A 63 -9.91 -34.59 21.40
C ASP A 63 -11.26 -33.98 21.81
N GLY A 64 -11.45 -32.67 21.60
CA GLY A 64 -12.65 -31.93 21.98
C GLY A 64 -12.75 -31.60 23.46
N LYS A 65 -11.77 -31.98 24.29
CA LYS A 65 -11.76 -31.67 25.72
C LYS A 65 -11.08 -30.33 25.97
N GLN A 66 -11.42 -29.71 27.10
CA GLN A 66 -10.81 -28.45 27.51
C GLN A 66 -9.60 -28.69 28.40
N TYR A 67 -8.52 -27.97 28.11
CA TYR A 67 -7.27 -27.99 28.86
C TYR A 67 -6.81 -26.58 29.12
N GLU A 68 -6.15 -26.35 30.25
CA GLU A 68 -5.37 -25.14 30.43
C GLU A 68 -4.12 -25.21 29.54
N MET A 69 -4.00 -24.27 28.61
CA MET A 69 -2.88 -24.19 27.68
C MET A 69 -2.23 -22.82 27.73
N TYR A 70 -0.94 -22.77 27.45
CA TYR A 70 -0.24 -21.52 27.27
C TYR A 70 -0.57 -20.94 25.90
N CYS A 71 -1.02 -19.69 25.89
CA CYS A 71 -1.54 -19.02 24.71
C CYS A 71 -0.82 -17.69 24.49
N LEU A 72 -0.77 -17.28 23.22
CA LEU A 72 -0.37 -15.94 22.81
C LEU A 72 -1.56 -15.25 22.11
N PRO A 73 -1.73 -13.93 22.25
CA PRO A 73 -2.62 -13.17 21.40
C PRO A 73 -2.18 -13.31 19.94
N ILE A 74 -3.14 -13.47 19.02
CA ILE A 74 -2.84 -13.77 17.62
C ILE A 74 -1.85 -12.81 16.96
N GLN A 75 -1.86 -11.52 17.34
CA GLN A 75 -0.94 -10.52 16.79
C GLN A 75 0.54 -10.88 16.98
N PHE A 76 0.88 -11.61 18.04
CA PHE A 76 2.26 -12.03 18.36
C PHE A 76 2.61 -13.40 17.79
N VAL A 77 1.61 -14.22 17.45
CA VAL A 77 1.81 -15.60 16.97
C VAL A 77 2.62 -15.61 15.68
N PHE A 78 2.34 -14.68 14.75
CA PHE A 78 3.07 -14.60 13.48
C PHE A 78 4.54 -14.24 13.69
N GLY A 79 4.81 -13.26 14.56
CA GLY A 79 6.18 -12.88 14.93
C GLY A 79 6.93 -14.03 15.59
N TRP A 80 6.30 -14.72 16.55
CA TRP A 80 6.87 -15.91 17.19
C TRP A 80 7.17 -17.02 16.17
N LEU A 81 6.23 -17.35 15.28
CA LEU A 81 6.43 -18.37 14.24
C LEU A 81 7.60 -18.04 13.31
N PHE A 82 7.77 -16.76 12.99
CA PHE A 82 8.89 -16.30 12.17
C PHE A 82 10.27 -16.57 12.82
N THR A 83 10.35 -16.65 14.15
CA THR A 83 11.59 -17.00 14.88
C THR A 83 11.96 -18.48 14.81
N VAL A 84 11.03 -19.35 14.41
CA VAL A 84 11.27 -20.80 14.36
C VAL A 84 12.31 -21.13 13.30
N ASN A 85 13.41 -21.77 13.71
CA ASN A 85 14.44 -22.21 12.79
C ASN A 85 13.97 -23.44 12.00
N PRO A 86 13.91 -23.40 10.65
CA PRO A 86 13.50 -24.54 9.83
C PRO A 86 14.35 -25.79 10.03
N LYS A 87 15.58 -25.68 10.57
CA LYS A 87 16.41 -26.87 10.88
C LYS A 87 15.95 -27.64 12.11
N ASN A 88 15.12 -27.02 12.95
CA ASN A 88 14.67 -27.60 14.22
C ASN A 88 13.25 -28.18 14.14
N VAL A 89 12.61 -28.11 12.97
CA VAL A 89 11.27 -28.68 12.74
C VAL A 89 11.39 -30.03 12.01
N LYS A 90 10.31 -30.80 12.00
CA LYS A 90 10.18 -32.05 11.25
C LYS A 90 10.55 -31.87 9.77
N GLU A 91 11.24 -32.85 9.18
CA GLU A 91 11.74 -32.78 7.79
C GLU A 91 10.62 -32.45 6.80
N GLU A 92 9.45 -33.05 6.97
CA GLU A 92 8.29 -32.88 6.10
C GLU A 92 7.66 -31.48 6.13
N VAL A 93 7.94 -30.65 7.13
CA VAL A 93 7.40 -29.28 7.25
C VAL A 93 8.47 -28.19 7.08
N GLN A 94 9.75 -28.56 6.94
CA GLN A 94 10.83 -27.56 6.84
C GLN A 94 10.67 -26.60 5.67
N GLU A 95 10.24 -27.13 4.52
CA GLU A 95 10.06 -26.31 3.32
C GLU A 95 8.91 -25.33 3.48
N THR A 96 7.81 -25.76 4.08
CA THR A 96 6.67 -24.89 4.39
C THR A 96 7.07 -23.78 5.37
N VAL A 97 7.85 -24.10 6.41
CA VAL A 97 8.38 -23.08 7.34
C VAL A 97 9.33 -22.11 6.61
N ARG A 98 10.15 -22.58 5.66
CA ARG A 98 10.98 -21.70 4.82
C ARG A 98 10.13 -20.76 3.97
N GLN A 99 9.08 -21.28 3.33
CA GLN A 99 8.14 -20.48 2.53
C GLN A 99 7.48 -19.39 3.37
N TYR A 100 6.95 -19.75 4.55
CA TYR A 100 6.38 -18.78 5.48
C TYR A 100 7.36 -17.67 5.86
N ARG A 101 8.63 -18.02 6.15
CA ARG A 101 9.64 -17.00 6.46
C ARG A 101 9.89 -16.07 5.26
N MET A 102 9.91 -16.60 4.03
CA MET A 102 10.05 -15.78 2.82
C MET A 102 8.86 -14.85 2.61
N GLU A 103 7.63 -15.33 2.88
CA GLU A 103 6.43 -14.50 2.86
C GLU A 103 6.50 -13.38 3.90
N CYS A 104 6.96 -13.66 5.11
CA CYS A 104 7.19 -12.64 6.14
C CYS A 104 8.21 -11.60 5.69
N TYR A 105 9.35 -12.01 5.12
CA TYR A 105 10.35 -11.06 4.61
C TYR A 105 9.77 -10.18 3.49
N ARG A 106 9.01 -10.77 2.56
CA ARG A 106 8.36 -10.00 1.50
C ARG A 106 7.35 -9.00 2.07
N ALA A 107 6.49 -9.44 2.98
CA ALA A 107 5.49 -8.59 3.61
C ALA A 107 6.13 -7.42 4.38
N LEU A 108 7.21 -7.67 5.12
CA LEU A 108 7.98 -6.62 5.80
C LEU A 108 8.60 -5.64 4.79
N TYR A 109 9.24 -6.16 3.73
CA TYR A 109 9.81 -5.32 2.69
C TYR A 109 8.76 -4.44 2.02
N GLU A 110 7.62 -5.01 1.61
CA GLU A 110 6.51 -4.28 1.01
C GLU A 110 5.99 -3.21 1.98
N TYR A 111 5.68 -3.58 3.23
CA TYR A 111 5.19 -2.65 4.25
C TYR A 111 6.09 -1.42 4.43
N PHE A 112 7.43 -1.62 4.48
CA PHE A 112 8.37 -0.53 4.70
C PHE A 112 8.76 0.25 3.42
N THR A 113 8.60 -0.33 2.23
CA THR A 113 9.07 0.29 0.96
C THR A 113 7.95 0.79 0.04
N GLU A 114 6.75 0.23 0.15
CA GLU A 114 5.60 0.60 -0.70
C GLU A 114 5.25 2.09 -0.60
N PRO A 115 5.20 2.73 0.60
CA PRO A 115 4.88 4.15 0.69
C PRO A 115 5.89 5.04 -0.05
N GLN A 116 7.18 4.72 0.07
CA GLN A 116 8.25 5.48 -0.60
C GLN A 116 8.19 5.29 -2.12
N THR A 117 7.92 4.06 -2.56
CA THR A 117 7.76 3.71 -3.98
C THR A 117 6.57 4.46 -4.58
N PHE A 118 5.42 4.45 -3.90
CA PHE A 118 4.23 5.18 -4.32
C PHE A 118 4.48 6.69 -4.40
N LEU A 119 5.11 7.29 -3.40
CA LEU A 119 5.41 8.72 -3.39
C LEU A 119 6.32 9.13 -4.55
N LYS A 120 7.37 8.34 -4.83
CA LYS A 120 8.27 8.58 -5.96
C LYS A 120 7.54 8.51 -7.30
N GLN A 121 6.71 7.47 -7.50
CA GLN A 121 5.92 7.32 -8.72
C GLN A 121 4.91 8.46 -8.89
N LYS A 122 4.22 8.85 -7.81
CA LYS A 122 3.26 9.95 -7.80
C LYS A 122 3.93 11.27 -8.14
N GLN A 123 5.13 11.55 -7.61
CA GLN A 123 5.88 12.75 -7.91
C GLN A 123 6.23 12.86 -9.39
N VAL A 124 6.80 11.80 -9.98
CA VAL A 124 7.15 11.77 -11.42
C VAL A 124 5.92 12.02 -12.29
N LEU A 125 4.80 11.38 -11.97
CA LEU A 125 3.56 11.57 -12.71
C LEU A 125 3.02 12.99 -12.56
N MET A 126 3.10 13.57 -11.36
CA MET A 126 2.65 14.93 -11.09
C MET A 126 3.48 15.96 -11.85
N GLU A 127 4.81 15.83 -11.87
CA GLU A 127 5.70 16.69 -12.66
C GLU A 127 5.36 16.65 -14.15
N LYS A 128 5.13 15.46 -14.71
CA LYS A 128 4.69 15.31 -16.10
C LYS A 128 3.35 16.04 -16.35
N LYS A 129 2.38 15.87 -15.46
CA LYS A 129 1.05 16.49 -15.60
C LYS A 129 1.08 18.00 -15.45
N VAL A 130 1.92 18.53 -14.55
CA VAL A 130 2.17 19.96 -14.41
C VAL A 130 2.76 20.54 -15.69
N ASN A 131 3.76 19.87 -16.28
CA ASN A 131 4.38 20.31 -17.53
C ASN A 131 3.38 20.31 -18.69
N GLU A 132 2.58 19.25 -18.82
CA GLU A 132 1.51 19.16 -19.82
C GLU A 132 0.49 20.31 -19.66
N TYR A 133 0.03 20.55 -18.43
CA TYR A 133 -0.89 21.64 -18.12
C TYR A 133 -0.31 23.01 -18.47
N GLN A 134 0.93 23.29 -18.07
CA GLN A 134 1.60 24.55 -18.36
C GLN A 134 1.79 24.78 -19.86
N SER A 135 2.10 23.74 -20.63
CA SER A 135 2.16 23.84 -22.10
C SER A 135 0.82 24.26 -22.67
N ARG A 136 -0.26 23.55 -22.32
CA ARG A 136 -1.61 23.88 -22.81
C ARG A 136 -2.07 25.27 -22.39
N GLN A 137 -1.70 25.70 -21.18
CA GLN A 137 -2.00 27.04 -20.69
C GLN A 137 -1.29 28.12 -21.53
N ARG A 138 -0.04 27.89 -21.93
CA ARG A 138 0.69 28.80 -22.83
C ARG A 138 0.03 28.84 -24.21
N ASP A 139 -0.21 27.68 -24.80
CA ASP A 139 -0.85 27.57 -26.12
C ASP A 139 -2.21 28.30 -26.15
N PHE A 140 -3.01 28.17 -25.09
CA PHE A 140 -4.29 28.88 -24.97
C PHE A 140 -4.11 30.40 -24.89
N LYS A 141 -3.16 30.89 -24.09
CA LYS A 141 -2.88 32.34 -23.98
C LYS A 141 -2.41 32.92 -25.30
N ASP A 142 -1.54 32.20 -26.02
CA ASP A 142 -1.04 32.61 -27.32
C ASP A 142 -2.17 32.65 -28.36
N ALA A 143 -3.01 31.60 -28.41
CA ALA A 143 -4.18 31.57 -29.28
C ALA A 143 -5.18 32.69 -28.95
N GLN A 144 -5.40 32.99 -27.66
CA GLN A 144 -6.27 34.09 -27.23
C GLN A 144 -5.71 35.45 -27.65
N LYS A 145 -4.39 35.64 -27.57
CA LYS A 145 -3.72 36.85 -28.04
C LYS A 145 -3.95 37.05 -29.54
N LEU A 146 -3.64 36.04 -30.36
CA LEU A 146 -3.83 36.07 -31.81
C LEU A 146 -5.30 36.32 -32.20
N MET A 147 -6.24 35.69 -31.49
CA MET A 147 -7.67 35.91 -31.70
C MET A 147 -8.07 37.38 -31.43
N ASN A 148 -7.54 37.97 -30.35
CA ASN A 148 -7.83 39.35 -30.00
C ASN A 148 -7.23 40.34 -31.01
N GLU A 149 -6.02 40.07 -31.53
CA GLU A 149 -5.38 40.85 -32.60
C GLU A 149 -6.22 40.82 -33.89
N ALA A 150 -6.60 39.63 -34.37
CA ALA A 150 -7.46 39.48 -35.54
C ALA A 150 -8.84 40.16 -35.37
N LYS A 151 -9.40 40.11 -34.15
CA LYS A 151 -10.65 40.82 -33.83
C LYS A 151 -10.47 42.34 -33.85
N ALA A 152 -9.32 42.85 -33.41
CA ALA A 152 -9.02 44.28 -33.46
C ALA A 152 -8.90 44.76 -34.92
N GLU A 153 -8.17 44.03 -35.76
CA GLU A 153 -8.04 44.30 -37.20
C GLU A 153 -9.39 44.29 -37.91
N LEU A 154 -10.22 43.27 -37.67
CA LEU A 154 -11.58 43.21 -38.22
C LEU A 154 -12.42 44.43 -37.81
N ASN A 155 -12.36 44.82 -36.54
CA ASN A 155 -13.09 46.00 -36.05
C ASN A 155 -12.57 47.31 -36.68
N GLN A 156 -11.28 47.41 -36.99
CA GLN A 156 -10.73 48.57 -37.72
C GLN A 156 -11.31 48.62 -39.14
N VAL A 157 -11.30 47.49 -39.87
CA VAL A 157 -11.88 47.40 -41.21
C VAL A 157 -13.38 47.73 -41.20
N MET A 158 -14.15 47.18 -40.25
CA MET A 158 -15.60 47.44 -40.15
C MET A 158 -15.94 48.90 -39.85
N LYS A 159 -15.06 49.63 -39.17
CA LYS A 159 -15.25 51.06 -38.88
C LYS A 159 -14.85 51.97 -40.04
N PHE A 160 -14.07 51.47 -41.00
CA PHE A 160 -13.58 52.27 -42.11
C PHE A 160 -14.72 52.69 -43.04
N THR A 161 -14.81 53.98 -43.32
CA THR A 161 -15.92 54.55 -44.10
C THR A 161 -15.52 54.90 -45.52
N ILE A 162 -16.52 55.17 -46.37
CA ILE A 162 -16.28 55.69 -47.73
C ILE A 162 -15.62 57.08 -47.73
N GLU A 163 -15.81 57.85 -46.66
CA GLU A 163 -15.19 59.16 -46.47
C GLU A 163 -13.69 59.00 -46.18
N ASP A 164 -13.33 58.06 -45.30
CA ASP A 164 -11.93 57.69 -45.04
C ASP A 164 -11.23 57.18 -46.31
N TRP A 165 -11.91 56.34 -47.10
CA TRP A 165 -11.40 55.85 -48.39
C TRP A 165 -11.14 56.97 -49.40
N ARG A 166 -12.08 57.92 -49.52
CA ARG A 166 -11.93 59.07 -50.43
C ARG A 166 -10.80 59.99 -49.97
N ALA A 167 -10.64 60.19 -48.67
CA ALA A 167 -9.56 60.97 -48.09
C ALA A 167 -8.18 60.32 -48.35
N ASN A 168 -8.12 58.99 -48.38
CA ASN A 168 -6.92 58.23 -48.70
C ASN A 168 -6.74 57.96 -50.21
N ASN A 169 -6.92 58.97 -51.06
CA ASN A 169 -6.73 58.87 -52.52
C ASN A 169 -7.47 57.69 -53.20
N ARG A 170 -8.63 57.28 -52.66
CA ARG A 170 -9.39 56.13 -53.16
C ARG A 170 -8.60 54.82 -53.08
N GLN A 171 -7.71 54.70 -52.10
CA GLN A 171 -6.98 53.48 -51.78
C GLN A 171 -7.44 52.92 -50.44
N LEU A 172 -7.64 51.60 -50.41
CA LEU A 172 -7.98 50.86 -49.19
C LEU A 172 -6.70 50.32 -48.56
N SER A 173 -5.79 51.21 -48.15
CA SER A 173 -4.59 50.83 -47.38
C SER A 173 -4.88 51.04 -45.90
N LEU A 174 -5.19 49.95 -45.19
CA LEU A 174 -5.46 49.95 -43.75
C LEU A 174 -4.22 49.61 -42.91
N PHE A 175 -3.16 49.10 -43.54
CA PHE A 175 -1.96 48.63 -42.89
C PHE A 175 -0.74 49.21 -43.63
N THR A 176 0.16 49.86 -42.91
CA THR A 176 1.56 49.90 -43.33
C THR A 176 2.12 48.52 -43.08
N ASP A 177 2.75 47.90 -44.08
CA ASP A 177 3.62 46.76 -43.86
C ASP A 177 4.73 47.24 -42.91
N ASP A 178 4.63 46.90 -41.62
CA ASP A 178 5.73 47.12 -40.68
C ASP A 178 6.81 46.08 -41.03
N GLU A 179 7.87 46.54 -41.73
CA GLU A 179 9.17 45.87 -41.85
C GLU A 179 9.88 45.75 -40.48
#